data_AF-A0A6S6T3J6-F1
#
_entry.id   AF-A0A6S6T3J6-F1
#
_cell.length_a   1.000
_cell.length_b   1.000
_cell.length_c   1.000
_cell.angle_alpha   90.00
_cell.angle_beta   90.00
_cell.angle_gamma   90.00
#
_symmetry.space_group_name_H-M   'P 1'
#
loop_
_entity.id
_entity.type
_entity.pdbx_description
1 polymer ?
#
loop_
_entity_poly.entity_id
_entity_poly.type
_entity_poly.pdbx_seq_one_letter_code
_entity_poly.pdbx_strand_id
1 'polypeptide(L)'
;MLEYLFFNQTFCDEFTSALSSKNIEFHIERESIQNAFNVNVPENIDDDVWDEIDDIYDNISTKDAKMLQDNLDDDEKVNTAGIYIQLTNNQQTIAKVDPDVMNRMLSVISMDEFNDFIEVIVSSVEEPDDSPICKQ
;
A
#
# COMPACT_ATOMS: atom_id res chain seq x y z
N MET A 1 15.79 23.87 12.89
CA MET A 1 14.77 23.74 11.83
C MET A 1 13.89 22.59 12.27
N LEU A 2 12.59 22.74 12.15
CA LEU A 2 11.62 21.69 12.41
C LEU A 2 11.40 20.86 11.14
N GLU A 3 11.31 19.55 11.30
CA GLU A 3 11.23 18.57 10.22
C GLU A 3 9.85 17.91 10.23
N TYR A 4 9.17 17.96 9.10
CA TYR A 4 7.85 17.36 8.90
C TYR A 4 7.93 16.30 7.82
N LEU A 5 7.64 15.05 8.17
CA LEU A 5 7.78 13.90 7.29
C LEU A 5 6.43 13.54 6.65
N PHE A 6 6.43 13.38 5.32
CA PHE A 6 5.26 12.98 4.55
C PHE A 6 5.59 11.79 3.65
N PHE A 7 4.73 10.79 3.62
CA PHE A 7 4.86 9.63 2.71
C PHE A 7 4.06 9.81 1.42
N ASN A 8 3.16 10.79 1.37
CA ASN A 8 2.29 11.09 0.23
C ASN A 8 2.58 12.48 -0.32
N GLN A 9 2.87 12.55 -1.62
CA GLN A 9 3.13 13.82 -2.32
C GLN A 9 1.95 14.80 -2.18
N THR A 10 0.71 14.32 -2.22
CA THR A 10 -0.49 15.18 -2.13
C THR A 10 -0.54 15.91 -0.79
N PHE A 11 -0.23 15.21 0.30
CA PHE A 11 -0.22 15.79 1.64
C PHE A 11 0.99 16.71 1.86
N CYS A 12 2.15 16.36 1.29
CA CYS A 12 3.30 17.26 1.24
C CYS A 12 2.97 18.57 0.48
N ASP A 13 2.27 18.47 -0.65
CA ASP A 13 1.86 19.61 -1.46
C ASP A 13 0.82 20.49 -0.73
N GLU A 14 -0.12 19.87 -0.01
CA GLU A 14 -1.09 20.58 0.83
C GLU A 14 -0.39 21.38 1.93
N PHE A 15 0.55 20.75 2.65
CA PHE A 15 1.33 21.39 3.70
C PHE A 15 2.19 22.54 3.18
N THR A 16 2.96 22.31 2.12
CA THR A 16 3.84 23.33 1.53
C THR A 16 3.05 24.47 0.88
N SER A 17 1.86 24.22 0.35
CA SER A 17 0.94 25.27 -0.10
C SER A 17 0.46 26.14 1.05
N ALA A 18 0.16 25.54 2.21
CA ALA A 18 -0.24 26.28 3.40
C ALA A 18 0.91 27.16 3.93
N LEU A 19 2.14 26.62 3.99
CA LEU A 19 3.34 27.40 4.35
C LEU A 19 3.58 28.56 3.37
N SER A 20 3.48 28.29 2.06
CA SER A 20 3.63 29.30 1.02
C SER A 20 2.61 30.43 1.15
N SER A 21 1.34 30.10 1.47
CA SER A 21 0.27 31.09 1.64
C SER A 21 0.52 32.05 2.80
N LYS A 22 1.33 31.62 3.78
CA LYS A 22 1.73 32.39 4.96
C LYS A 22 3.10 33.08 4.79
N ASN A 23 3.71 33.01 3.59
CA ASN A 23 5.06 33.50 3.29
C ASN A 23 6.15 32.91 4.20
N ILE A 24 6.01 31.63 4.56
CA ILE A 24 7.01 30.91 5.35
C ILE A 24 8.00 30.25 4.38
N GLU A 25 9.29 30.49 4.59
CA GLU A 25 10.33 29.78 3.83
C GLU A 25 10.40 28.32 4.31
N PHE A 26 10.52 27.38 3.38
CA PHE A 26 10.69 25.96 3.68
C PHE A 26 11.61 25.31 2.65
N HIS A 27 12.20 24.18 3.04
CA HIS A 27 13.03 23.36 2.17
C HIS A 27 12.50 21.93 2.13
N ILE A 28 12.42 21.32 0.94
CA ILE A 28 11.96 19.94 0.79
C ILE A 28 13.16 19.06 0.46
N GLU A 29 13.41 18.06 1.29
CA GLU A 29 14.35 16.98 1.00
C GLU A 29 13.59 15.68 0.73
N ARG A 30 14.09 14.88 -0.21
CA ARG A 30 13.58 13.52 -0.42
C ARG A 30 14.48 12.54 0.32
N GLU A 31 13.87 11.82 1.25
CA GLU A 31 14.49 10.72 1.96
C GLU A 31 14.74 9.55 1.00
N SER A 32 15.94 8.98 1.07
CA SER A 32 16.35 7.85 0.21
C SER A 32 15.61 6.57 0.58
N ILE A 33 15.12 6.49 1.82
CA ILE A 33 14.40 5.36 2.37
C ILE A 33 12.90 5.66 2.21
N GLN A 34 12.17 4.77 1.55
CA GLN A 34 10.71 4.88 1.32
C GLN A 34 10.24 6.05 0.46
N ASN A 35 11.15 6.80 -0.18
CA ASN A 35 10.80 7.92 -1.07
C ASN A 35 9.96 9.01 -0.36
N ALA A 36 10.15 9.16 0.96
CA ALA A 36 9.42 10.11 1.78
C ALA A 36 9.90 11.55 1.54
N PHE A 37 9.03 12.52 1.83
CA PHE A 37 9.28 13.94 1.70
C PHE A 37 9.47 14.54 3.09
N ASN A 38 10.64 15.11 3.35
CA ASN A 38 10.93 15.82 4.57
C ASN A 38 10.89 17.33 4.30
N VAL A 39 9.92 18.02 4.91
CA VAL A 39 9.76 19.47 4.81
C VAL A 39 10.40 20.11 6.04
N ASN A 40 11.47 20.86 5.79
CA ASN A 40 12.22 21.60 6.78
C ASN A 40 11.71 23.04 6.87
N VAL A 41 11.29 23.44 8.06
CA VAL A 41 10.78 24.79 8.36
C VAL A 41 11.71 25.47 9.37
N PRO A 42 12.11 26.74 9.16
CA PRO A 42 12.94 27.48 10.10
C PRO A 42 12.19 27.72 11.42
N GLU A 43 12.88 27.57 12.55
CA GLU A 43 12.31 27.76 13.90
C GLU A 43 11.96 29.22 14.22
N ASN A 44 12.44 30.17 13.41
CA ASN A 44 12.29 31.60 13.63
C ASN A 44 10.97 32.15 13.02
N ILE A 45 9.85 31.57 13.44
CA ILE A 45 8.49 32.03 13.13
C ILE A 45 7.75 32.30 14.45
N ASP A 46 6.69 33.10 14.37
CA ASP A 46 5.89 33.52 15.52
C ASP A 46 5.19 32.30 16.17
N ASP A 47 5.00 32.32 17.49
CA ASP A 47 4.34 31.24 18.24
C ASP A 47 2.90 31.04 17.75
N ASP A 48 2.19 32.13 17.40
CA ASP A 48 0.84 32.05 16.83
C ASP A 48 0.84 31.33 15.46
N VAL A 49 1.93 31.46 14.70
CA VAL A 49 2.10 30.79 13.41
C VAL A 49 2.47 29.31 13.61
N TRP A 50 3.20 29.00 14.68
CA TRP A 50 3.53 27.62 15.05
C TRP A 50 2.30 26.81 15.41
N ASP A 51 1.42 27.35 16.25
CA ASP A 51 0.16 26.71 16.62
C ASP A 51 -0.66 26.37 15.36
N GLU A 52 -0.71 27.29 14.39
CA GLU A 52 -1.41 27.07 13.13
C GLU A 52 -0.74 26.01 12.23
N ILE A 53 0.60 25.94 12.20
CA ILE A 53 1.33 24.91 11.44
C ILE A 53 1.06 23.53 12.03
N ASP A 54 1.10 23.41 13.35
CA ASP A 54 0.85 22.16 14.06
C ASP A 54 -0.60 21.70 13.83
N ASP A 55 -1.59 22.60 13.90
CA ASP A 55 -2.98 22.29 13.56
C ASP A 55 -3.14 21.77 12.11
N ILE A 56 -2.43 22.37 11.15
CA ILE A 56 -2.44 21.92 9.75
C ILE A 56 -1.82 20.54 9.64
N TYR A 57 -0.68 20.32 10.28
CA TYR A 57 0.04 19.05 10.24
C TYR A 57 -0.78 17.92 10.89
N ASP A 58 -1.42 18.18 12.01
CA ASP A 58 -2.30 17.22 12.71
C ASP A 58 -3.52 16.86 11.87
N ASN A 59 -4.11 17.84 11.19
CA ASN A 59 -5.23 17.60 10.28
C ASN A 59 -4.81 16.74 9.08
N ILE A 60 -3.67 17.06 8.46
CA ILE A 60 -3.11 16.29 7.35
C ILE A 60 -2.78 14.86 7.82
N SER A 61 -2.16 14.69 8.98
CA SER A 61 -1.83 13.38 9.55
C SER A 61 -3.10 12.57 9.84
N THR A 62 -4.16 13.22 10.33
CA THR A 62 -5.47 12.58 10.53
C THR A 62 -6.09 12.16 9.20
N LYS A 63 -6.00 12.99 8.15
CA LYS A 63 -6.47 12.66 6.80
C LYS A 63 -5.67 11.53 6.19
N ASP A 64 -4.36 11.48 6.38
CA ASP A 64 -3.49 10.41 5.88
C ASP A 64 -3.81 9.08 6.58
N ALA A 65 -3.93 9.11 7.91
CA ALA A 65 -4.35 7.94 8.69
C ALA A 65 -5.76 7.47 8.28
N LYS A 66 -6.69 8.40 8.09
CA LYS A 66 -8.04 8.08 7.62
C LYS A 66 -8.02 7.59 6.18
N MET A 67 -7.20 8.13 5.28
CA MET A 67 -7.07 7.64 3.92
C MET A 67 -6.49 6.23 3.93
N LEU A 68 -5.48 5.95 4.76
CA LEU A 68 -4.92 4.62 4.91
C LEU A 68 -5.98 3.64 5.44
N GLN A 69 -6.77 4.07 6.44
CA GLN A 69 -7.87 3.30 7.01
C GLN A 69 -9.00 3.11 5.99
N ASP A 70 -9.43 4.15 5.27
CA ASP A 70 -10.44 4.08 4.23
C ASP A 70 -9.94 3.23 3.05
N ASN A 71 -8.64 3.16 2.76
CA ASN A 71 -8.08 2.21 1.77
C ASN A 71 -8.05 0.76 2.29
N LEU A 72 -8.04 0.56 3.62
CA LEU A 72 -8.18 -0.75 4.25
C LEU A 72 -9.65 -1.15 4.43
N ASP A 73 -10.54 -0.19 4.67
CA ASP A 73 -11.98 -0.36 4.86
C ASP A 73 -12.75 -0.34 3.51
N ASP A 74 -12.23 0.30 2.44
CA ASP A 74 -12.55 0.05 1.01
C ASP A 74 -11.83 -1.23 0.52
N ASP A 75 -11.93 -2.31 1.31
CA ASP A 75 -11.63 -3.70 0.92
C ASP A 75 -12.40 -4.17 -0.34
N GLU A 76 -13.26 -3.30 -0.92
CA GLU A 76 -13.91 -3.48 -2.22
C GLU A 76 -13.12 -2.95 -3.43
N LYS A 77 -12.06 -2.13 -3.29
CA LYS A 77 -11.47 -1.43 -4.46
C LYS A 77 -9.96 -1.49 -4.66
N VAL A 78 -9.18 -1.99 -3.71
CA VAL A 78 -7.78 -2.32 -3.96
C VAL A 78 -7.50 -3.75 -3.51
N ASN A 79 -7.61 -4.71 -4.43
CA ASN A 79 -6.68 -5.83 -4.47
C ASN A 79 -6.97 -6.72 -5.67
N THR A 80 -6.30 -6.52 -6.80
CA THR A 80 -6.07 -7.69 -7.65
C THR A 80 -5.27 -8.67 -6.80
N ALA A 81 -5.90 -9.77 -6.34
CA ALA A 81 -5.19 -10.82 -5.64
C ALA A 81 -4.21 -11.44 -6.64
N GLY A 82 -2.95 -11.04 -6.54
CA GLY A 82 -1.86 -11.61 -7.31
C GLY A 82 -1.44 -12.92 -6.65
N ILE A 83 -1.82 -14.04 -7.24
CA ILE A 83 -1.30 -15.33 -6.80
C ILE A 83 0.09 -15.48 -7.39
N TYR A 84 1.10 -15.48 -6.53
CA TYR A 84 2.46 -15.82 -6.91
C TYR A 84 2.55 -17.33 -7.06
N ILE A 85 2.72 -17.80 -8.29
CA ILE A 85 2.85 -19.21 -8.60
C ILE A 85 4.30 -19.48 -8.95
N GLN A 86 4.92 -20.39 -8.22
CA GLN A 86 6.25 -20.89 -8.53
C GLN A 86 6.13 -22.14 -9.39
N LEU A 87 6.76 -22.12 -10.55
CA LEU A 87 6.88 -23.25 -11.48
C LEU A 87 8.06 -24.14 -11.08
N THR A 88 8.03 -25.44 -11.42
CA THR A 88 9.12 -26.39 -11.10
C THR A 88 10.47 -26.00 -11.71
N ASN A 89 10.46 -25.20 -12.79
CA ASN A 89 11.65 -24.66 -13.43
C ASN A 89 12.24 -23.42 -12.72
N ASN A 90 11.83 -23.12 -11.48
CA ASN A 90 12.19 -21.93 -10.70
C ASN A 90 11.77 -20.59 -11.32
N GLN A 91 10.91 -20.59 -12.35
CA GLN A 91 10.27 -19.37 -12.81
C GLN A 91 9.07 -19.02 -11.92
N GLN A 92 8.82 -17.73 -11.74
CA GLN A 92 7.66 -17.23 -11.03
C GLN A 92 6.71 -16.55 -12.02
N THR A 93 5.42 -16.83 -11.88
CA THR A 93 4.36 -16.17 -12.64
C THR A 93 3.31 -15.61 -11.69
N ILE A 94 2.66 -14.53 -12.11
CA ILE A 94 1.61 -13.87 -11.33
C ILE A 94 0.29 -14.12 -12.05
N ALA A 95 -0.59 -14.89 -11.41
CA ALA A 95 -1.97 -15.02 -11.86
C ALA A 95 -2.80 -13.89 -11.24
N LYS A 96 -3.50 -13.14 -12.10
CA LYS A 96 -4.45 -12.12 -11.65
C LYS A 96 -5.79 -12.79 -11.40
N VAL A 97 -6.23 -12.78 -10.15
CA VAL A 97 -7.56 -13.27 -9.76
C VAL A 97 -8.42 -12.10 -9.30
N ASP A 98 -9.71 -12.21 -9.62
CA ASP A 98 -10.72 -11.27 -9.15
C ASP A 98 -10.78 -11.31 -7.60
N PRO A 99 -10.59 -10.17 -6.91
CA PRO A 99 -10.66 -10.09 -5.45
C PRO A 99 -11.94 -10.67 -4.87
N ASP A 100 -13.09 -10.44 -5.51
CA ASP A 100 -14.38 -10.89 -4.99
C ASP A 100 -14.45 -12.41 -4.98
N VAL A 101 -13.84 -13.04 -5.98
CA VAL A 101 -13.72 -14.49 -6.07
C VAL A 101 -12.76 -15.01 -5.00
N MET A 102 -11.60 -14.37 -4.84
CA MET A 102 -10.60 -14.74 -3.85
C MET A 102 -11.15 -14.64 -2.42
N ASN A 103 -11.78 -13.51 -2.09
CA ASN A 103 -12.36 -13.26 -0.77
C ASN A 103 -13.50 -14.24 -0.46
N ARG A 104 -14.35 -14.55 -1.45
CA ARG A 104 -15.38 -15.58 -1.28
C ARG A 104 -14.78 -16.95 -1.04
N MET A 105 -13.70 -17.32 -1.73
CA MET A 105 -12.99 -18.58 -1.49
C MET A 105 -12.38 -18.61 -0.08
N LEU A 106 -11.56 -17.61 0.28
CA LEU A 106 -10.89 -17.53 1.58
C LEU A 106 -11.86 -17.37 2.77
N SER A 107 -13.13 -17.04 2.52
CA SER A 107 -14.17 -17.08 3.56
C SER A 107 -14.57 -18.49 3.98
N VAL A 108 -14.27 -19.50 3.16
CA VAL A 108 -14.69 -20.91 3.35
C VAL A 108 -13.51 -21.86 3.49
N ILE A 109 -12.40 -21.58 2.83
CA ILE A 109 -11.15 -22.37 2.89
C ILE A 109 -10.01 -21.54 3.47
N SER A 110 -9.09 -22.20 4.15
CA SER A 110 -7.87 -21.56 4.63
C SER A 110 -6.89 -21.24 3.49
N MET A 111 -5.95 -20.33 3.75
CA MET A 111 -4.88 -20.01 2.79
C MET A 111 -4.00 -21.23 2.47
N ASP A 112 -3.77 -22.10 3.45
CA ASP A 112 -2.97 -23.31 3.28
C ASP A 112 -3.69 -24.30 2.33
N GLU A 113 -4.98 -24.56 2.54
CA GLU A 113 -5.79 -25.39 1.64
C GLU A 113 -5.87 -24.81 0.22
N PHE A 114 -5.90 -23.48 0.10
CA PHE A 114 -5.86 -22.81 -1.20
C PHE A 114 -4.52 -23.01 -1.90
N ASN A 115 -3.40 -22.88 -1.18
CA ASN A 115 -2.07 -23.11 -1.73
C ASN A 115 -1.89 -24.57 -2.17
N ASP A 116 -2.33 -25.53 -1.35
CA ASP A 116 -2.29 -26.96 -1.68
C ASP A 116 -3.07 -27.25 -2.98
N PHE A 117 -4.23 -26.61 -3.16
CA PHE A 117 -5.03 -26.73 -4.38
C PHE A 117 -4.30 -26.18 -5.62
N ILE A 118 -3.64 -25.03 -5.49
CA ILE A 118 -2.84 -24.45 -6.59
C ILE A 118 -1.65 -25.35 -6.94
N GLU A 119 -0.96 -25.92 -5.95
CA GLU A 119 0.17 -26.81 -6.18
C GLU A 119 -0.22 -28.08 -6.95
N VAL A 120 -1.40 -28.64 -6.66
CA VAL A 120 -1.95 -29.78 -7.43
C VAL A 120 -2.20 -29.38 -8.89
N ILE A 121 -2.72 -28.18 -9.16
CA ILE A 121 -2.96 -27.71 -10.52
C ILE A 121 -1.63 -27.50 -11.26
N VAL A 122 -0.67 -26.84 -10.62
CA VAL A 122 0.65 -26.56 -11.21
C VAL A 122 1.37 -27.85 -11.55
N SER A 123 1.46 -28.78 -10.61
CA SER A 123 2.08 -30.10 -10.85
C SER A 123 1.38 -30.86 -11.98
N SER A 124 0.04 -30.83 -12.05
CA SER A 124 -0.72 -31.49 -13.12
C SER A 124 -0.53 -30.86 -14.50
N VAL A 125 -0.26 -29.55 -14.58
CA VAL A 125 0.00 -28.85 -15.84
C VAL A 125 1.44 -29.06 -16.31
N GLU A 126 2.39 -29.10 -15.39
CA GLU A 126 3.81 -29.31 -15.69
C GLU A 126 4.15 -30.80 -15.95
N GLU A 127 3.44 -31.71 -15.29
CA GLU A 127 3.53 -33.16 -15.45
C GLU A 127 2.13 -33.74 -15.78
N PRO A 128 1.63 -33.57 -17.02
CA PRO A 128 0.31 -34.05 -17.39
C PRO A 128 0.25 -35.58 -17.33
N ASP A 129 -0.59 -36.10 -16.44
CA ASP A 129 -0.94 -37.51 -16.39
C ASP A 129 -2.23 -37.75 -17.22
N ASP A 130 -2.05 -38.29 -18.42
CA ASP A 130 -3.16 -38.70 -19.32
C ASP A 130 -3.83 -40.01 -18.86
N SER A 131 -3.46 -40.54 -17.69
CA SER A 131 -4.12 -41.71 -17.11
C SER A 131 -5.58 -41.40 -16.79
N PRO A 132 -6.52 -42.32 -17.10
CA PRO A 132 -7.92 -42.10 -16.79
C PRO A 132 -8.12 -41.97 -15.26
N ILE A 133 -8.72 -40.85 -14.85
CA ILE A 133 -9.03 -40.47 -13.46
C ILE A 133 -9.84 -41.57 -12.73
N CYS A 134 -10.57 -42.41 -13.47
CA CYS A 134 -11.26 -43.58 -12.93
C CYS A 134 -10.47 -44.87 -13.16
N LYS A 135 -9.70 -45.29 -12.16
CA LYS A 135 -9.61 -46.71 -11.81
C LYS A 135 -10.18 -46.87 -10.40
N GLN A 136 -11.19 -47.75 -10.30
CA GLN A 136 -11.98 -48.09 -9.12
C GLN A 136 -11.13 -48.45 -7.90
#